data_AF-A0A4R5K679-F1
#
_entry.id   AF-A0A4R5K679-F1
#
_cell.length_a   1.000
_cell.length_b   1.000
_cell.length_c   1.000
_cell.angle_alpha   90.00
_cell.angle_beta   90.00
_cell.angle_gamma   90.00
#
_symmetry.space_group_name_H-M   'P 1'
#
loop_
_entity.id
_entity.type
_entity.pdbx_description
1 polymer ?
#
loop_
_entity_poly.entity_id
_entity_poly.type
_entity_poly.pdbx_seq_one_letter_code
_entity_poly.pdbx_strand_id
1 'polypeptide(L)' 'HPSGFDELMPKTIATATVDRLLHHAHLCQTSGESVRLMQAQNGKGTRPMN' A
#
# COMPACT_ATOMS: atom_id res chain seq x y z
N HIS A 1 -15.65 -0.20 7.58
CA HIS A 1 -14.89 -1.40 7.17
C HIS A 1 -13.42 -1.02 7.14
N PRO A 2 -12.64 -1.39 8.16
CA PRO A 2 -11.26 -0.99 8.18
C PRO A 2 -10.51 -1.83 7.14
N SER A 3 -9.72 -1.14 6.32
CA SER A 3 -8.59 -1.70 5.57
C SER A 3 -8.79 -2.17 4.12
N GLY A 4 -10.01 -2.15 3.54
CA GLY A 4 -10.20 -2.34 2.08
C GLY A 4 -9.70 -3.68 1.48
N PHE A 5 -9.27 -4.62 2.31
CA PHE A 5 -8.72 -5.92 1.88
C PHE A 5 -9.76 -6.82 1.18
N ASP A 6 -11.05 -6.52 1.34
CA ASP A 6 -12.16 -7.20 0.66
C ASP A 6 -12.16 -7.00 -0.87
N GLU A 7 -11.42 -6.00 -1.37
CA GLU A 7 -11.22 -5.74 -2.80
C GLU A 7 -10.03 -6.52 -3.37
N LEU A 8 -9.06 -6.89 -2.53
CA LEU A 8 -7.83 -7.59 -2.91
C LEU A 8 -7.88 -9.10 -2.59
N MET A 9 -8.73 -9.53 -1.67
CA MET A 9 -8.91 -10.93 -1.27
C MET A 9 -10.40 -11.32 -1.23
N PRO A 10 -10.74 -12.60 -1.45
CA PRO A 10 -12.08 -13.10 -1.21
C PRO A 10 -12.53 -12.80 0.23
N LYS A 11 -13.74 -12.24 0.38
CA LYS A 11 -14.32 -11.78 1.66
C LYS A 11 -14.32 -12.85 2.77
N THR A 12 -14.29 -14.13 2.39
CA THR A 12 -14.28 -15.27 3.32
C THR A 12 -12.98 -15.39 4.12
N ILE A 13 -11.86 -14.89 3.61
CA ILE A 13 -10.55 -14.94 4.28
C ILE A 13 -10.05 -13.55 4.70
N ALA A 14 -10.50 -12.48 4.04
CA ALA A 14 -10.05 -11.12 4.32
C ALA A 14 -10.21 -10.74 5.79
N THR A 15 -11.38 -10.95 6.39
CA THR A 15 -11.65 -10.56 7.79
C THR A 15 -10.79 -11.32 8.80
N ALA A 16 -10.70 -12.65 8.69
CA ALA A 16 -9.93 -13.47 9.63
C ALA A 16 -8.40 -13.28 9.52
N THR A 17 -7.94 -12.81 8.35
CA THR A 17 -6.53 -12.52 8.11
C THR A 17 -6.18 -11.11 8.59
N VAL A 18 -7.04 -10.13 8.31
CA VAL A 18 -6.92 -8.74 8.81
C VAL A 18 -6.99 -8.72 10.34
N ASP A 19 -7.89 -9.48 10.96
CA ASP A 19 -8.00 -9.56 12.42
C ASP A 19 -6.68 -10.03 13.05
N ARG A 20 -6.14 -11.17 12.61
CA ARG A 20 -4.85 -11.69 13.11
C ARG A 20 -3.68 -10.76 12.87
N LEU A 21 -3.62 -10.12 11.69
CA LEU A 21 -2.52 -9.21 11.33
C LEU A 21 -2.60 -7.90 12.11
N LEU A 22 -3.80 -7.34 12.30
CA LEU A 22 -3.97 -6.04 12.95
C LEU A 22 -4.04 -6.12 14.47
N HIS A 23 -4.24 -7.30 15.05
CA HIS A 23 -4.37 -7.47 16.50
C HIS A 23 -3.15 -6.96 17.30
N HIS A 24 -1.95 -7.05 16.72
CA HIS A 24 -0.71 -6.58 17.35
C HIS A 24 0.04 -5.54 16.51
N ALA A 25 -0.51 -5.11 15.37
CA ALA A 25 0.18 -4.19 14.48
C ALA A 25 -0.06 -2.73 14.91
N HIS A 26 1.01 -1.94 14.89
CA HIS A 26 0.92 -0.49 14.93
C HIS A 26 0.84 0.03 13.50
N LEU A 27 -0.32 0.57 13.12
CA LEU A 27 -0.55 1.12 11.79
C LEU A 27 -0.01 2.55 11.68
N CYS A 28 0.94 2.74 10.79
CA CYS A 28 1.39 4.07 10.39
C CYS A 28 0.70 4.45 9.08
N GLN A 29 -0.26 5.37 9.16
CA GLN A 29 -0.88 5.94 7.97
C GLN A 29 0.04 7.02 7.40
N THR A 30 0.61 6.75 6.23
CA THR A 30 1.43 7.73 5.51
C THR A 30 0.58 8.52 4.53
N SER A 31 0.90 9.80 4.35
CA SER A 31 0.29 10.70 3.39
C SER A 31 1.37 11.44 2.57
N GLY A 32 0.96 12.16 1.53
CA GLY A 32 1.85 12.91 0.65
C GLY A 32 2.04 12.29 -0.73
N GLU A 33 2.88 12.93 -1.54
CA GLU A 33 3.13 12.53 -2.93
C GLU A 33 4.15 11.39 -3.04
N SER A 34 4.09 10.66 -4.15
CA SER A 34 5.04 9.59 -4.43
C SER A 34 6.44 10.17 -4.64
N VAL A 35 7.36 9.85 -3.73
CA VAL A 35 8.78 10.22 -3.83
C VAL A 35 9.38 9.75 -5.16
N ARG A 36 9.03 8.53 -5.59
CA ARG A 36 9.52 7.98 -6.86
C ARG A 36 9.00 8.75 -8.07
N LEU A 37 7.73 9.17 -8.03
CA LEU A 37 7.16 10.00 -9.10
C LEU A 37 7.85 11.36 -9.18
N MET A 38 8.02 12.03 -8.03
CA MET A 38 8.71 13.32 -7.94
C MET A 38 10.16 13.23 -8.44
N GLN A 39 10.88 12.16 -8.08
CA GLN A 39 12.23 11.93 -8.58
C GLN A 39 12.24 11.72 -10.10
N ALA A 40 11.32 10.92 -10.63
CA ALA A 40 11.23 10.65 -12.06
C ALA A 40 10.92 11.91 -12.88
N GLN A 41 10.00 12.76 -12.41
CA GLN A 41 9.69 14.06 -13.01
C GLN A 41 10.91 15.00 -13.01
N ASN A 42 11.73 14.93 -11.96
CA ASN A 42 12.98 15.68 -11.84
C ASN A 42 14.16 14.99 -12.54
N GLY A 43 13.92 13.98 -13.38
CA GLY A 43 14.94 13.29 -14.16
C GLY A 43 15.88 12.38 -13.36
N LYS A 44 15.53 12.04 -12.12
CA LYS A 44 16.32 11.17 -11.25
C LYS A 44 15.71 9.77 -11.20
N GLY A 45 16.55 8.75 -11.41
CA GLY A 45 16.15 7.34 -11.24
C GLY A 45 15.33 6.75 -12.39
N THR A 46 15.15 7.47 -13.50
CA THR A 46 14.55 6.93 -14.73
C THR A 46 15.65 6.33 -15.61
N ARG A 47 15.37 5.15 -16.19
CA ARG A 47 16.16 4.58 -17.28
C ARG A 47 15.33 4.71 -18.56
N PRO A 48 15.91 5.19 -19.67
CA PRO A 48 15.20 5.20 -20.94
C PRO A 48 14.83 3.77 -21.31
N MET A 49 13.60 3.60 -21.78
CA MET A 49 13.13 2.33 -22.33
C MET A 49 13.54 2.33 -23.81
N ASN A 50 14.46 1.45 -24.17
CA ASN A 50 14.94 1.27 -25.54
C ASN A 50 13.88 0.61 -26.43
#